data_AF-A0A929C075-F1
#
_entry.id   AF-A0A929C075-F1
#
_cell.length_a   1.000
_cell.length_b   1.000
_cell.length_c   1.000
_cell.angle_alpha   90.00
_cell.angle_beta   90.00
_cell.angle_gamma   90.00
#
_symmetry.space_group_name_H-M   'P 1'
#
loop_
_entity.id
_entity.type
_entity.pdbx_description
1 polymer ?
#
loop_
_entity_poly.entity_id
_entity_poly.type
_entity_poly.pdbx_seq_one_letter_code
_entity_poly.pdbx_strand_id
1 'polypeptide(L)'
;MAGIRRRTMILIGENINIVSTTLGPAFKARDPGPIQEMAQAEVGAGIDYIDLNIGPARKAGDELMEWAVKIVREVTDKPLSLDTTNLAAIEAGLKNHGDGRALVNSISLDRMEEEFPLAKRYSAEMIGLLWGREGMPRDAAERGMIAAEL
;
A
#
# COMPACT_ATOMS: atom_id res chain seq x y z
N MET A 1 -31.70 3.65 -11.21
CA MET A 1 -30.91 3.33 -10.01
C MET A 1 -30.06 2.12 -10.32
N ALA A 2 -28.76 2.29 -10.56
CA ALA A 2 -27.87 1.17 -10.79
C ALA A 2 -27.66 0.46 -9.46
N GLY A 3 -28.13 -0.78 -9.34
CA GLY A 3 -27.95 -1.59 -8.15
C GLY A 3 -26.46 -1.72 -7.85
N ILE A 4 -26.09 -1.48 -6.59
CA ILE A 4 -24.75 -1.76 -6.08
C ILE A 4 -24.52 -3.26 -6.28
N ARG A 5 -23.79 -3.64 -7.34
CA ARG A 5 -23.18 -4.97 -7.42
C ARG A 5 -22.26 -5.06 -6.22
N ARG A 6 -22.63 -5.85 -5.21
CA ARG A 6 -21.67 -6.30 -4.20
C ARG A 6 -20.63 -7.14 -4.96
N ARG A 7 -19.48 -6.54 -5.28
CA ARG A 7 -18.31 -7.33 -5.66
C ARG A 7 -17.89 -8.12 -4.42
N THR A 8 -17.85 -9.44 -4.55
CA THR A 8 -17.42 -10.35 -3.47
C THR A 8 -15.91 -10.29 -3.24
N MET A 9 -15.15 -9.76 -4.19
CA MET A 9 -13.68 -9.69 -4.17
C MET A 9 -13.21 -8.25 -4.33
N ILE A 10 -12.28 -7.83 -3.47
CA ILE A 10 -11.55 -6.57 -3.56
C ILE A 10 -10.32 -6.82 -4.43
N LEU A 11 -10.12 -6.00 -5.46
CA LEU A 11 -8.99 -6.08 -6.38
C LEU A 11 -7.95 -5.01 -6.05
N ILE A 12 -6.71 -5.42 -5.83
CA ILE A 12 -5.57 -4.51 -5.62
C ILE A 12 -4.63 -4.66 -6.82
N GLY A 13 -4.39 -3.58 -7.57
CA GLY A 13 -3.43 -3.56 -8.68
C GLY A 13 -2.00 -3.50 -8.15
N GLU A 14 -1.13 -4.42 -8.57
CA GLU A 14 0.22 -4.61 -8.02
C GLU A 14 1.34 -4.05 -8.91
N ASN A 15 1.00 -3.46 -10.07
CA ASN A 15 1.98 -3.20 -11.11
C ASN A 15 2.92 -2.03 -10.77
N ILE A 16 2.47 -1.08 -9.93
CA ILE A 16 3.25 0.10 -9.53
C ILE A 16 4.21 -0.27 -8.40
N ASN A 17 5.35 -0.83 -8.80
CA ASN A 17 6.35 -1.34 -7.88
C ASN A 17 7.77 -0.89 -8.26
N ILE A 18 8.55 -0.39 -7.30
CA ILE A 18 9.92 0.09 -7.51
C ILE A 18 10.89 -0.97 -8.03
N VAL A 19 10.63 -2.26 -7.76
CA VAL A 19 11.49 -3.35 -8.25
C VAL A 19 11.15 -3.75 -9.70
N SER A 20 10.07 -3.21 -10.25
CA SER A 20 9.70 -3.42 -11.65
C SER A 20 10.83 -2.98 -12.58
N THR A 21 11.13 -3.80 -13.57
CA THR A 21 12.11 -3.44 -14.62
C THR A 21 11.60 -2.33 -15.53
N THR A 22 10.28 -2.13 -15.61
CA THR A 22 9.65 -1.09 -16.43
C THR A 22 9.42 0.21 -15.66
N LEU A 23 8.98 0.14 -14.40
CA LEU A 23 8.65 1.32 -13.59
C LEU A 23 9.73 1.74 -12.60
N GLY A 24 10.62 0.82 -12.20
CA GLY A 24 11.74 1.13 -11.31
C GLY A 24 12.64 2.28 -11.81
N PRO A 25 12.97 2.38 -13.11
CA PRO A 25 13.66 3.54 -13.66
C PRO A 25 12.90 4.87 -13.44
N ALA A 26 11.58 4.86 -13.59
CA ALA A 26 10.74 6.06 -13.41
C ALA A 26 10.75 6.53 -11.95
N PHE A 27 10.63 5.61 -10.98
CA PHE A 27 10.80 5.94 -9.56
C PHE A 27 12.17 6.55 -9.26
N LYS A 28 13.26 5.99 -9.81
CA LYS A 28 14.62 6.49 -9.60
C LYS A 28 14.85 7.87 -10.21
N ALA A 29 14.26 8.12 -11.39
CA ALA A 29 14.40 9.37 -12.12
C ALA A 29 13.39 10.45 -11.69
N ARG A 30 12.45 10.12 -10.78
CA ARG A 30 11.28 10.96 -10.47
C ARG A 30 10.50 11.35 -11.73
N ASP A 31 10.36 10.39 -12.65
CA ASP A 31 9.57 10.55 -13.88
C ASP A 31 8.11 10.11 -13.62
N PRO A 32 7.14 11.04 -13.62
CA PRO A 32 5.76 10.71 -13.31
C PRO A 32 5.04 9.95 -14.42
N GLY A 33 5.44 10.13 -15.69
CA GLY A 33 4.67 9.67 -16.86
C GLY A 33 4.37 8.17 -16.83
N PRO A 34 5.39 7.29 -16.74
CA PRO A 34 5.17 5.84 -16.72
C PRO A 34 4.30 5.34 -15.55
N ILE A 35 4.41 6.00 -14.39
CA ILE A 35 3.64 5.63 -13.19
C ILE A 35 2.19 6.05 -13.34
N GLN A 36 1.94 7.24 -13.87
CA GLN A 36 0.61 7.76 -14.16
C GLN A 36 -0.11 6.92 -15.23
N GLU A 37 0.59 6.56 -16.31
CA GLU A 37 0.08 5.67 -17.35
C GLU A 37 -0.32 4.30 -16.77
N MET A 38 0.50 3.72 -15.89
CA MET A 38 0.16 2.46 -15.21
C MET A 38 -1.06 2.62 -14.29
N ALA A 39 -1.11 3.68 -13.48
CA ALA A 39 -2.24 3.93 -12.60
C ALA A 39 -3.57 4.02 -13.37
N GLN A 40 -3.57 4.72 -14.52
CA GLN A 40 -4.73 4.80 -15.41
C GLN A 40 -5.08 3.44 -16.03
N ALA A 41 -4.07 2.64 -16.42
CA ALA A 41 -4.28 1.31 -16.96
C ALA A 41 -4.92 0.36 -15.93
N GLU A 42 -4.45 0.37 -14.68
CA GLU A 42 -5.04 -0.43 -13.60
C GLU A 42 -6.48 0.02 -13.29
N VAL A 43 -6.74 1.34 -13.26
CA VAL A 43 -8.10 1.89 -13.13
C VAL A 43 -9.00 1.39 -14.26
N GLY A 44 -8.51 1.41 -15.50
CA GLY A 44 -9.23 0.89 -16.67
C GLY A 44 -9.50 -0.62 -16.61
N ALA A 45 -8.62 -1.38 -15.95
CA ALA A 45 -8.81 -2.81 -15.66
C ALA A 45 -9.83 -3.06 -14.52
N GLY A 46 -10.29 -2.02 -13.83
CA GLY A 46 -11.37 -2.10 -12.86
C GLY A 46 -10.92 -2.56 -11.47
N ILE A 47 -9.67 -2.27 -11.09
CA ILE A 47 -9.15 -2.44 -9.72
C ILE A 47 -9.93 -1.59 -8.71
N ASP A 48 -9.90 -2.02 -7.44
CA ASP A 48 -10.52 -1.30 -6.32
C ASP A 48 -9.48 -0.44 -5.57
N TYR A 49 -8.23 -0.93 -5.41
CA TYR A 49 -7.07 -0.20 -4.86
C TYR A 49 -5.87 -0.26 -5.81
N ILE A 50 -5.02 0.77 -5.78
CA ILE A 50 -3.71 0.77 -6.44
C ILE A 50 -2.64 0.55 -5.36
N ASP A 51 -1.83 -0.49 -5.50
CA ASP A 51 -0.66 -0.70 -4.65
C ASP A 51 0.52 0.18 -5.11
N LEU A 52 1.09 0.91 -4.16
CA LEU A 52 2.25 1.77 -4.37
C LEU A 52 3.43 1.23 -3.58
N ASN A 53 4.16 0.32 -4.21
CA ASN A 53 5.32 -0.30 -3.59
C ASN A 53 6.60 0.48 -3.88
N ILE A 54 7.15 1.11 -2.85
CA ILE A 54 8.43 1.84 -2.93
C ILE A 54 9.61 1.03 -2.35
N GLY A 55 9.38 -0.25 -2.07
CA GLY A 55 10.30 -1.12 -1.36
C GLY A 55 10.61 -0.60 0.05
N PRO A 56 11.72 -1.05 0.67
CA PRO A 56 12.08 -0.62 2.03
C PRO A 56 12.47 0.87 2.14
N ALA A 57 12.80 1.52 1.02
CA ALA A 57 13.17 2.94 0.91
C ALA A 57 13.87 3.52 2.16
N ARG A 58 15.00 2.93 2.57
CA ARG A 58 15.69 3.25 3.84
C ARG A 58 16.23 4.68 3.95
N LYS A 59 16.27 5.41 2.83
CA LYS A 59 16.68 6.82 2.75
C LYS A 59 15.62 7.57 1.96
N ALA A 60 15.16 8.70 2.50
CA ALA A 60 14.16 9.57 1.88
C ALA A 60 12.89 8.82 1.42
N GLY A 61 12.49 7.78 2.15
CA GLY A 61 11.31 6.97 1.82
C GLY A 61 10.00 7.74 1.99
N ASP A 62 9.96 8.65 2.95
CA ASP A 62 8.92 9.66 3.14
C ASP A 62 8.77 10.56 1.92
N GLU A 63 9.86 11.17 1.45
CA GLU A 63 9.86 11.99 0.22
C GLU A 63 9.50 11.17 -1.02
N LEU A 64 9.87 9.89 -1.05
CA LEU A 64 9.53 8.99 -2.15
C LEU A 64 8.04 8.66 -2.18
N MET A 65 7.48 8.27 -1.04
CA MET A 65 6.05 7.96 -0.92
C MET A 65 5.19 9.19 -1.16
N GLU A 66 5.55 10.34 -0.58
CA GLU A 66 4.79 11.59 -0.76
C GLU A 66 4.68 11.95 -2.25
N TRP A 67 5.79 11.93 -2.97
CA TRP A 67 5.79 12.19 -4.41
C TRP A 67 4.96 11.16 -5.17
N ALA A 68 5.14 9.85 -4.91
CA ALA A 68 4.43 8.78 -5.59
C ALA A 68 2.92 8.91 -5.41
N VAL A 69 2.46 9.19 -4.18
CA VAL A 69 1.05 9.45 -3.88
C VAL A 69 0.56 10.67 -4.65
N LYS A 70 1.28 11.80 -4.60
CA LYS A 70 0.88 13.03 -5.29
C LYS A 70 0.69 12.84 -6.80
N ILE A 71 1.66 12.22 -7.49
CA ILE A 71 1.57 12.04 -8.94
C ILE A 71 0.45 11.06 -9.33
N VAL A 72 0.15 10.06 -8.50
CA VAL A 72 -0.95 9.12 -8.75
C VAL A 72 -2.29 9.80 -8.50
N ARG A 73 -2.40 10.68 -7.50
CA ARG A 73 -3.59 11.50 -7.25
C ARG A 73 -3.93 12.46 -8.39
N GLU A 74 -2.94 12.89 -9.18
CA GLU A 74 -3.20 13.73 -10.35
C GLU A 74 -4.04 13.02 -11.43
N VAL A 75 -4.10 11.68 -11.42
CA VAL A 75 -4.75 10.90 -12.50
C VAL A 75 -5.87 9.97 -12.02
N THR A 76 -6.06 9.80 -10.72
CA THR A 76 -7.12 8.91 -10.18
C THR A 76 -7.42 9.17 -8.70
N ASP A 77 -8.70 8.96 -8.33
CA ASP A 77 -9.20 9.01 -6.96
C ASP A 77 -9.28 7.62 -6.29
N LYS A 78 -8.85 6.53 -6.95
CA LYS A 78 -8.89 5.18 -6.34
C LYS A 78 -8.17 5.13 -5.00
N PRO A 79 -8.65 4.44 -3.96
CA PRO A 79 -7.89 4.30 -2.73
C PRO A 79 -6.53 3.64 -2.99
N LEU A 80 -5.53 3.96 -2.15
CA LEU A 80 -4.15 3.50 -2.32
C LEU A 80 -3.80 2.47 -1.26
N SER A 81 -3.11 1.42 -1.66
CA SER A 81 -2.38 0.50 -0.79
C SER A 81 -0.94 0.98 -0.69
N LEU A 82 -0.56 1.50 0.48
CA LEU A 82 0.77 2.07 0.73
C LEU A 82 1.71 0.92 1.10
N ASP A 83 2.48 0.43 0.13
CA ASP A 83 3.30 -0.77 0.28
C ASP A 83 4.77 -0.46 0.60
N THR A 84 5.09 -0.58 1.88
CA THR A 84 6.46 -0.46 2.40
C THR A 84 6.53 -0.90 3.86
N THR A 85 7.71 -1.30 4.32
CA THR A 85 8.01 -1.51 5.74
C THR A 85 8.49 -0.24 6.46
N ASN A 86 8.63 0.88 5.76
CA ASN A 86 9.12 2.13 6.32
C ASN A 86 7.96 2.96 6.93
N LEU A 87 7.88 3.02 8.25
CA LEU A 87 6.80 3.71 8.97
C LEU A 87 6.69 5.20 8.61
N ALA A 88 7.81 5.90 8.42
CA ALA A 88 7.80 7.31 8.03
C ALA A 88 7.24 7.50 6.61
N ALA A 89 7.52 6.56 5.71
CA ALA A 89 6.96 6.55 4.37
C ALA A 89 5.45 6.28 4.37
N ILE A 90 4.99 5.30 5.17
CA ILE A 90 3.55 5.05 5.36
C ILE A 90 2.87 6.33 5.86
N GLU A 91 3.41 6.98 6.88
CA GLU A 91 2.83 8.22 7.41
C GLU A 91 2.82 9.35 6.37
N ALA A 92 3.89 9.52 5.60
CA ALA A 92 3.93 10.51 4.51
C ALA A 92 2.86 10.23 3.45
N GLY A 93 2.66 8.95 3.08
CA GLY A 93 1.61 8.53 2.18
C GLY A 93 0.20 8.81 2.74
N LEU A 94 -0.04 8.46 4.00
CA LEU A 94 -1.32 8.70 4.67
C LEU A 94 -1.68 10.20 4.75
N LYS A 95 -0.70 11.07 5.04
CA LYS A 95 -0.91 12.53 5.06
C LYS A 95 -1.32 13.10 3.71
N ASN A 96 -0.88 12.49 2.61
CA ASN A 96 -1.07 12.98 1.25
C ASN A 96 -2.09 12.14 0.45
N HIS A 97 -2.67 11.09 1.03
CA HIS A 97 -3.58 10.16 0.36
C HIS A 97 -4.86 10.84 -0.15
N GLY A 98 -5.31 11.89 0.55
CA GLY A 98 -6.55 12.60 0.24
C GLY A 98 -7.76 12.01 0.96
N ASP A 99 -8.93 12.15 0.35
CA ASP A 99 -10.19 11.69 0.94
C ASP A 99 -10.37 10.17 0.81
N GLY A 100 -11.03 9.58 1.81
CA GLY A 100 -11.32 8.15 1.86
C GLY A 100 -10.42 7.40 2.85
N ARG A 101 -10.38 6.07 2.71
CA ARG A 101 -9.55 5.21 3.56
C ARG A 101 -8.43 4.61 2.72
N ALA A 102 -7.20 4.96 3.07
CA ALA A 102 -6.01 4.28 2.57
C ALA A 102 -5.92 2.86 3.16
N LEU A 103 -5.14 2.01 2.50
CA LEU A 103 -4.76 0.69 3.00
C LEU A 103 -3.27 0.70 3.36
N VAL A 104 -2.93 0.40 4.60
CA VAL A 104 -1.53 0.18 5.01
C VAL A 104 -1.13 -1.24 4.62
N ASN A 105 -0.14 -1.36 3.73
CA ASN A 105 0.45 -2.62 3.30
C ASN A 105 1.93 -2.67 3.77
N SER A 106 2.22 -3.19 4.95
CA SER A 106 1.36 -3.99 5.82
C SER A 106 1.78 -3.81 7.26
N ILE A 107 0.92 -4.29 8.18
CA ILE A 107 1.25 -4.39 9.60
C ILE A 107 1.81 -5.79 9.90
N SER A 108 2.64 -5.88 10.93
CA SER A 108 3.20 -7.16 11.38
C SER A 108 3.31 -7.23 12.88
N LEU A 109 3.39 -8.44 13.42
CA LEU A 109 3.46 -8.66 14.86
C LEU A 109 4.67 -7.96 15.51
N ASP A 110 5.79 -7.86 14.78
CA ASP A 110 7.00 -7.19 15.25
C ASP A 110 6.91 -5.66 15.31
N ARG A 111 5.97 -5.06 14.57
CA ARG A 111 5.88 -3.59 14.42
C ARG A 111 4.50 -3.03 14.78
N MET A 112 3.56 -3.88 15.20
CA MET A 112 2.16 -3.53 15.49
C MET A 112 2.03 -2.41 16.53
N GLU A 113 2.94 -2.32 17.50
CA GLU A 113 2.91 -1.29 18.54
C GLU A 113 3.05 0.14 17.98
N GLU A 114 3.77 0.29 16.86
CA GLU A 114 3.93 1.56 16.16
C GLU A 114 2.93 1.71 14.99
N GLU A 115 2.68 0.62 14.28
CA GLU A 115 1.82 0.60 13.08
C GLU A 115 0.33 0.76 13.41
N PHE A 116 -0.19 0.16 14.48
CA PHE A 116 -1.62 0.26 14.85
C PHE A 116 -2.02 1.68 15.26
N PRO A 117 -1.27 2.38 16.13
CA PRO A 117 -1.57 3.78 16.43
C PRO A 117 -1.52 4.67 15.18
N LEU A 118 -0.62 4.39 14.24
CA LEU A 118 -0.56 5.12 12.97
C LEU A 118 -1.81 4.87 12.12
N ALA A 119 -2.16 3.61 11.85
CA ALA A 119 -3.36 3.27 11.09
C ALA A 119 -4.63 3.86 11.72
N LYS A 120 -4.76 3.78 13.05
CA LYS A 120 -5.87 4.37 13.81
C LYS A 120 -5.93 5.89 13.66
N ARG A 121 -4.79 6.59 13.77
CA ARG A 121 -4.72 8.05 13.68
C ARG A 121 -5.25 8.58 12.35
N TYR A 122 -4.99 7.86 11.26
CA TYR A 122 -5.43 8.22 9.91
C TYR A 122 -6.71 7.49 9.47
N SER A 123 -7.35 6.71 10.36
CA SER A 123 -8.52 5.88 10.03
C SER A 123 -8.31 4.97 8.80
N ALA A 124 -7.08 4.46 8.64
CA ALA A 124 -6.70 3.60 7.53
C ALA A 124 -7.12 2.14 7.77
N GLU A 125 -7.39 1.43 6.68
CA GLU A 125 -7.47 -0.02 6.66
C GLU A 125 -6.04 -0.61 6.66
N MET A 126 -5.90 -1.90 6.94
CA MET A 126 -4.57 -2.53 7.07
C MET A 126 -4.57 -3.99 6.61
N ILE A 127 -3.46 -4.41 6.01
CA ILE A 127 -3.14 -5.82 5.73
C ILE A 127 -2.28 -6.35 6.88
N GLY A 128 -2.78 -7.33 7.64
CA GLY A 128 -2.02 -8.03 8.67
C GLY A 128 -1.19 -9.18 8.11
N LEU A 129 0.14 -9.06 8.15
CA LEU A 129 1.03 -10.16 7.79
C LEU A 129 1.04 -11.21 8.89
N LEU A 130 0.78 -12.47 8.50
CA LEU A 130 0.96 -13.63 9.36
C LEU A 130 2.44 -14.04 9.38
N TRP A 131 3.30 -13.10 9.77
CA TRP A 131 4.73 -13.29 9.95
C TRP A 131 5.04 -13.16 11.43
N GLY A 132 5.61 -14.22 12.02
CA GLY A 132 5.93 -14.26 13.44
C GLY A 132 7.21 -13.49 13.74
N ARG A 133 7.44 -13.18 15.03
CA ARG A 133 8.68 -12.55 15.51
C ARG A 133 9.94 -13.37 15.19
N GLU A 134 9.76 -14.69 15.11
CA GLU A 134 10.82 -15.65 14.78
C GLU A 134 10.90 -15.98 13.28
N GLY A 135 10.00 -15.44 12.45
CA GLY A 135 9.99 -15.66 11.00
C GLY A 135 8.70 -16.22 10.43
N MET A 136 8.82 -16.88 9.27
CA MET A 136 7.72 -17.50 8.55
C MET A 136 7.06 -18.61 9.39
N PRO A 137 5.73 -18.62 9.56
CA PRO A 137 5.03 -19.69 10.25
C PRO A 137 5.11 -21.02 9.46
N ARG A 138 5.26 -22.11 10.20
CA ARG A 138 5.41 -23.48 9.71
C ARG A 138 4.11 -24.03 9.12
N ASP A 139 2.98 -23.68 9.71
CA ASP A 139 1.68 -24.27 9.37
C ASP A 139 0.50 -23.32 9.60
N ALA A 140 -0.71 -23.84 9.41
CA ALA A 140 -1.95 -23.10 9.58
C ALA A 140 -2.25 -22.75 11.04
N ALA A 141 -1.81 -23.57 12.00
CA ALA A 141 -2.02 -23.31 13.42
C ALA A 141 -1.19 -22.11 13.86
N GLU A 142 0.08 -22.03 13.44
CA GLU A 142 0.92 -20.86 13.73
C GLU A 142 0.41 -19.59 13.07
N ARG A 143 -0.07 -19.66 11.81
CA ARG A 143 -0.77 -18.55 11.17
C ARG A 143 -1.99 -18.10 11.99
N GLY A 144 -2.76 -19.06 12.52
CA GLY A 144 -3.91 -18.78 13.38
C GLY A 144 -3.54 -18.10 14.70
N MET A 145 -2.42 -18.49 15.32
CA MET A 145 -1.92 -17.83 16.53
C MET A 145 -1.50 -16.39 16.26
N ILE A 146 -0.75 -16.14 15.18
CA ILE A 146 -0.35 -14.78 14.80
C ILE A 146 -1.58 -13.92 14.50
N ALA A 147 -2.57 -14.47 13.79
CA ALA A 147 -3.82 -13.77 13.49
C ALA A 147 -4.67 -13.45 14.73
N ALA A 148 -4.56 -14.24 15.80
CA ALA A 148 -5.27 -14.00 17.05
C ALA A 148 -4.56 -12.98 17.96
N GLU A 149 -3.24 -12.80 17.78
CA GLU A 149 -2.44 -11.81 18.51
C GLU A 149 -2.50 -10.42 17.85
N LEU A 150 -2.58 -10.36 16.52
CA LEU A 150 -2.85 -9.14 15.75
C LEU A 150 -4.27 -8.60 15.99
#